data_AF-A0A382VAI0-F1
#
_entry.id   AF-A0A382VAI0-F1
#
_cell.length_a   1.000
_cell.length_b   1.000
_cell.length_c   1.000
_cell.angle_alpha   90.00
_cell.angle_beta   90.00
_cell.angle_gamma   90.00
#
_symmetry.space_group_name_H-M   'P 1'
#
loop_
_entity.id
_entity.type
_entity.pdbx_description
1 polymer ?
#
loop_
_entity_poly.entity_id
_entity_poly.type
_entity_poly.pdbx_seq_one_letter_code
_entity_poly.pdbx_strand_id
1 'polypeptide(L)' 'MNTRPLIGIPADRRVLDPHPWHMVGEKYALAIRDAANGLPFLIPAFGKSIDAGEVISRVDGIVLTGSPSNI' A
#
# COMPACT_ATOMS: atom_id res chain seq x y z
N MET A 1 -19.97 3.88 -15.47
CA MET A 1 -19.03 2.76 -15.27
C MET A 1 -18.77 2.66 -13.77
N ASN A 2 -19.04 1.53 -13.14
CA ASN A 2 -18.82 1.37 -11.69
C ASN A 2 -17.40 0.84 -11.47
N THR A 3 -16.42 1.74 -11.44
CA THR A 3 -15.03 1.38 -11.16
C THR A 3 -14.88 1.04 -9.68
N ARG A 4 -14.18 -0.05 -9.36
CA ARG A 4 -13.83 -0.36 -7.97
C ARG A 4 -13.00 0.78 -7.38
N PRO A 5 -13.19 1.16 -6.10
CA PRO A 5 -12.38 2.18 -5.46
C PRO A 5 -10.92 1.74 -5.41
N LEU A 6 -10.00 2.61 -5.80
CA LEU A 6 -8.56 2.41 -5.74
C LEU A 6 -8.08 2.65 -4.30
N ILE A 7 -7.69 1.57 -3.61
CA ILE A 7 -7.32 1.63 -2.20
C ILE A 7 -5.80 1.48 -2.06
N GLY A 8 -5.16 2.55 -1.57
CA GLY A 8 -3.73 2.60 -1.32
C GLY A 8 -3.31 1.77 -0.11
N ILE A 9 -2.18 1.05 -0.24
CA ILE A 9 -1.56 0.27 0.82
C ILE A 9 -0.08 0.70 0.92
N PRO A 10 0.35 1.40 1.97
CA PRO A 10 1.75 1.70 2.18
C PRO A 10 2.54 0.41 2.39
N ALA A 11 3.60 0.27 1.63
CA ALA A 11 4.56 -0.81 1.79
C ALA A 11 5.48 -0.55 3.00
N ASP A 12 6.10 -1.62 3.48
CA ASP A 12 7.33 -1.56 4.25
C ASP A 12 8.53 -1.73 3.33
N ARG A 13 9.69 -1.23 3.76
CA ARG A 13 10.97 -1.54 3.12
C ARG A 13 11.69 -2.62 3.90
N ARG A 14 12.02 -3.74 3.26
CA ARG A 14 12.86 -4.80 3.84
C ARG A 14 14.03 -5.11 2.93
N VAL A 15 15.17 -5.45 3.52
CA VAL A 15 16.30 -6.02 2.78
C VAL A 15 16.13 -7.54 2.80
N LEU A 16 15.92 -8.12 1.63
CA LEU A 16 15.99 -9.57 1.43
C LEU A 16 17.21 -9.79 0.55
N ASP A 17 18.28 -10.33 1.14
CA ASP A 17 19.62 -10.29 0.56
C ASP A 17 19.64 -10.72 -0.92
N PRO A 18 20.31 -9.95 -1.79
CA PRO A 18 21.13 -8.76 -1.52
C PRO A 18 20.36 -7.43 -1.68
N HIS A 19 19.04 -7.44 -1.82
CA HIS A 19 18.30 -6.32 -2.42
C HIS A 19 17.23 -5.73 -1.50
N PRO A 20 17.01 -4.40 -1.55
CA PRO A 20 15.87 -3.78 -0.89
C PRO A 20 14.58 -4.02 -1.68
N TRP A 21 13.50 -4.26 -0.94
CA TRP A 21 12.17 -4.50 -1.48
C TRP A 21 11.16 -3.62 -0.77
N HIS A 22 10.19 -3.11 -1.52
CA HIS A 22 8.98 -2.50 -0.97
C HIS A 22 7.88 -3.56 -1.00
N MET A 23 7.37 -3.96 0.15
CA MET A 23 6.47 -5.10 0.27
C MET A 23 5.28 -4.80 1.17
N VAL A 24 4.17 -5.47 0.84
CA VAL A 24 2.93 -5.47 1.61
C VAL A 24 2.59 -6.92 1.91
N GLY A 25 2.11 -7.19 3.13
CA GLY A 25 1.57 -8.50 3.46
C GLY A 25 0.33 -8.82 2.60
N GLU A 26 0.35 -9.95 1.89
CA GLU A 26 -0.70 -10.34 0.94
C GLU A 26 -2.12 -10.26 1.53
N LYS A 27 -2.27 -10.61 2.82
CA LYS A 27 -3.54 -10.54 3.55
C LYS A 27 -4.27 -9.19 3.42
N TYR A 28 -3.54 -8.08 3.33
CA TYR A 28 -4.14 -6.74 3.19
C TYR A 28 -4.68 -6.50 1.78
N ALA A 29 -3.93 -6.91 0.76
CA ALA A 29 -4.37 -6.83 -0.64
C ALA A 29 -5.58 -7.74 -0.90
N LEU A 30 -5.58 -8.95 -0.32
CA LEU A 30 -6.70 -9.88 -0.37
C LEU A 30 -7.93 -9.31 0.36
N ALA A 31 -7.77 -8.73 1.55
CA ALA A 31 -8.89 -8.11 2.27
C ALA A 31 -9.54 -6.99 1.44
N ILE A 32 -8.75 -6.16 0.75
CA ILE A 32 -9.28 -5.12 -0.13
C ILE A 32 -10.01 -5.74 -1.33
N ARG A 33 -9.38 -6.70 -2.01
CA ARG A 33 -9.94 -7.33 -3.22
C ARG A 33 -11.23 -8.09 -2.93
N ASP A 34 -11.21 -8.94 -1.90
CA ASP A 34 -12.22 -9.96 -1.66
C ASP A 34 -13.30 -9.50 -0.68
N ALA A 35 -12.92 -8.80 0.39
CA ALA A 35 -13.87 -8.38 1.43
C ALA A 35 -14.44 -6.98 1.17
N ALA A 36 -13.63 -6.04 0.69
CA ALA A 36 -14.05 -4.66 0.45
C ALA A 36 -14.46 -4.37 -1.00
N ASN A 37 -14.30 -5.34 -1.92
CA ASN A 37 -14.53 -5.16 -3.36
C ASN A 37 -13.79 -3.94 -3.96
N GLY A 38 -12.59 -3.65 -3.43
CA GLY A 38 -11.72 -2.57 -3.89
C GLY A 38 -10.65 -3.05 -4.88
N LEU A 39 -9.94 -2.10 -5.48
CA LEU A 39 -8.73 -2.32 -6.27
C LEU A 39 -7.51 -1.98 -5.41
N PRO A 40 -6.70 -2.96 -4.97
CA PRO A 40 -5.53 -2.69 -4.14
C PRO A 40 -4.41 -2.02 -4.96
N PHE A 41 -3.80 -0.98 -4.38
CA PHE A 41 -2.68 -0.24 -4.96
C PHE A 41 -1.52 -0.14 -3.96
N LEU A 42 -0.38 -0.73 -4.29
CA LEU A 42 0.79 -0.71 -3.41
C LEU A 42 1.53 0.63 -3.56
N ILE A 43 1.73 1.31 -2.45
CA ILE A 43 2.46 2.58 -2.38
C ILE A 43 3.88 2.28 -1.90
N PRO A 44 4.92 2.51 -2.72
CA PRO A 44 6.30 2.26 -2.33
C PRO A 44 6.74 3.09 -1.12
N ALA A 45 7.46 2.45 -0.21
CA ALA A 45 8.00 3.04 1.01
C ALA A 45 9.25 3.91 0.77
N PHE A 46 9.14 4.94 -0.07
CA PHE A 46 10.24 5.84 -0.41
C PHE A 46 10.43 7.00 0.60
N GLY A 47 9.54 7.11 1.59
CA GLY A 47 9.61 8.17 2.58
C GLY A 47 9.39 9.54 1.94
N LYS A 48 10.24 10.51 2.27
CA LYS A 48 10.07 11.92 1.86
C LYS A 48 10.35 12.20 0.37
N SER A 49 10.83 11.22 -0.41
CA SER A 49 11.03 11.43 -1.85
C SER A 49 9.75 11.28 -2.67
N ILE A 50 8.64 10.88 -2.05
CA ILE A 50 7.30 10.96 -2.62
C ILE A 50 6.45 11.83 -1.71
N ASP A 51 5.76 12.81 -2.29
CA ASP A 51 4.80 13.62 -1.55
C ASP A 51 3.56 12.78 -1.21
N ALA A 52 3.23 12.70 0.08
CA ALA A 52 2.06 11.98 0.55
C ALA A 52 0.77 12.64 0.05
N GLY A 53 0.73 13.97 -0.08
CA GLY A 53 -0.43 14.69 -0.62
C GLY A 53 -0.72 14.29 -2.06
N GLU A 54 0.33 14.22 -2.87
CA GLU A 54 0.28 13.74 -4.26
C GLU A 54 -0.29 12.31 -4.38
N VAL A 55 0.10 11.39 -3.48
CA VAL A 55 -0.43 10.01 -3.48
C VAL A 55 -1.89 9.97 -3.02
N ILE A 56 -2.20 10.66 -1.93
CA ILE A 56 -3.56 10.71 -1.35
C ILE A 56 -4.55 11.27 -2.38
N SER A 57 -4.15 12.23 -3.21
CA SER A 57 -5.04 12.80 -4.24
C SER A 57 -5.37 11.84 -5.39
N ARG A 58 -4.72 10.67 -5.47
CA ARG A 58 -4.91 9.68 -6.56
C ARG A 58 -5.65 8.43 -6.14
N VAL A 59 -5.88 8.23 -4.84
CA VAL A 59 -6.53 7.04 -4.28
C VAL A 59 -7.86 7.42 -3.65
N ASP A 60 -8.81 6.47 -3.69
CA ASP A 60 -10.15 6.65 -3.10
C ASP A 60 -10.16 6.34 -1.59
N GLY A 61 -9.10 5.71 -1.08
CA GLY A 61 -8.91 5.42 0.33
C GLY A 61 -7.54 4.83 0.63
N ILE A 62 -7.20 4.73 1.92
CA ILE A 62 -5.94 4.14 2.40
C ILE A 62 -6.23 3.10 3.49
N VAL A 63 -5.56 1.95 3.41
CA VAL A 63 -5.51 0.97 4.50
C VAL A 63 -4.14 1.01 5.14
N LEU A 64 -4.07 1.50 6.38
CA LEU A 64 -2.86 1.45 7.19
C LEU A 64 -2.68 0.02 7.72
N THR A 65 -1.58 -0.60 7.33
CA THR A 65 -1.27 -1.99 7.68
C THR A 65 -0.60 -2.07 9.05
N GLY A 66 -0.75 -3.19 9.73
CA GLY A 66 0.11 -3.54 10.86
C GLY A 66 1.43 -4.14 10.36
N SER A 67 2.54 -3.78 11.01
CA SER A 67 3.89 -4.27 10.72
C SER A 67 4.71 -4.46 12.00
N PRO A 68 5.68 -5.40 12.04
CA PRO A 68 6.71 -5.44 13.08
C PRO A 68 7.63 -4.21 13.09
N SER A 69 7.73 -3.48 11.98
CA SER A 69 8.51 -2.25 11.92
C SER A 69 7.90 -1.22 12.86
N ASN A 70 8.73 -0.58 13.69
CA ASN A 70 8.33 0.47 14.62
C ASN A 70 8.73 1.87 14.13
N ILE A 71 8.71 2.04 12.80
CA ILE A 71 9.37 3.07 11.97
C ILE A 71 10.82 2.72 11.63
#